data_AF-A0A8T1VW29-F1
#
_entry.id   AF-A0A8T1VW29-F1
#
_cell.length_a   1.000
_cell.length_b   1.000
_cell.length_c   1.000
_cell.angle_alpha   90.00
_cell.angle_beta   90.00
_cell.angle_gamma   90.00
#
_symmetry.space_group_name_H-M   'P 1'
#
loop_
_entity.id
_entity.type
_entity.pdbx_description
1 polymer ?
#
loop_
_entity_poly.entity_id
_entity_poly.type
_entity_poly.pdbx_seq_one_letter_code
_entity_poly.pdbx_strand_id
1 'polypeptide(L)'
;MFGEFGCNKGENTIEGYETQRSFYDAKWMNEEKNMTDEIVGGNVFEFSTEVANLLDSAALTKTADAGKYGVGYFQPDNCDNDKIECVFTPYPEYDNLKKAFTTTTAPTLERDSYSPARDTILSCPKNMSIELPSTPGETVLECSIAQPVCKGKKANSYVHVTSTTKVGDKVTPTNGESSAASALNPSDSTTSSASAATRFLSSAAVAATLLAFL
;
A
#
# COMPACT_ATOMS: atom_id res chain seq x y z
N MET A 1 5.76 -8.74 -13.58
CA MET A 1 5.76 -9.09 -12.14
C MET A 1 4.62 -8.33 -11.48
N PHE A 2 3.89 -8.92 -10.55
CA PHE A 2 3.05 -8.13 -9.64
C PHE A 2 3.93 -7.55 -8.53
N GLY A 3 3.96 -6.22 -8.44
CA GLY A 3 4.63 -5.55 -7.32
C GLY A 3 4.10 -6.08 -5.99
N GLU A 4 2.77 -6.24 -5.90
CA GLU A 4 2.03 -6.75 -4.76
C GLU A 4 0.83 -7.60 -5.22
N PHE A 5 0.48 -8.67 -4.48
CA PHE A 5 -0.73 -9.50 -4.66
C PHE A 5 -1.31 -9.96 -3.31
N GLY A 6 -2.47 -10.63 -3.33
CA GLY A 6 -3.07 -11.23 -2.13
C GLY A 6 -4.25 -10.42 -1.57
N CYS A 7 -5.29 -10.22 -2.38
CA CYS A 7 -6.54 -9.58 -1.95
C CYS A 7 -7.15 -10.27 -0.71
N ASN A 8 -7.56 -9.50 0.31
CA ASN A 8 -8.10 -10.01 1.58
C ASN A 8 -9.64 -9.96 1.68
N LYS A 9 -10.36 -9.84 0.54
CA LYS A 9 -11.83 -9.73 0.52
C LYS A 9 -12.57 -11.07 0.45
N GLY A 10 -11.87 -12.20 0.61
CA GLY A 10 -12.48 -13.52 0.55
C GLY A 10 -13.38 -13.79 1.76
N GLU A 11 -14.49 -14.50 1.56
CA GLU A 11 -15.40 -14.89 2.64
C GLU A 11 -15.08 -16.31 3.12
N ASN A 12 -14.26 -16.43 4.16
CA ASN A 12 -13.97 -17.69 4.84
C ASN A 12 -13.51 -17.47 6.28
N THR A 13 -13.58 -18.52 7.09
CA THR A 13 -13.09 -18.50 8.48
C THR A 13 -12.28 -19.77 8.74
N ILE A 14 -11.06 -19.62 9.23
CA ILE A 14 -10.17 -20.74 9.60
C ILE A 14 -9.66 -20.47 11.02
N GLU A 15 -9.86 -21.42 11.93
CA GLU A 15 -9.43 -21.28 13.34
C GLU A 15 -9.97 -20.01 14.05
N GLY A 16 -11.15 -19.56 13.60
CA GLY A 16 -11.82 -18.35 14.06
C GLY A 16 -11.30 -17.06 13.42
N TYR A 17 -10.23 -17.10 12.62
CA TYR A 17 -9.77 -15.96 11.83
C TYR A 17 -10.61 -15.84 10.56
N GLU A 18 -11.24 -14.68 10.36
CA GLU A 18 -12.01 -14.37 9.16
C GLU A 18 -11.09 -13.95 8.00
N THR A 19 -11.62 -14.01 6.78
CA THR A 19 -11.02 -13.54 5.52
C THR A 19 -9.61 -14.07 5.23
N GLN A 20 -9.37 -15.35 5.52
CA GLN A 20 -8.05 -15.98 5.34
C GLN A 20 -7.75 -16.27 3.87
N ARG A 21 -6.67 -15.70 3.34
CA ARG A 21 -6.35 -15.82 1.91
C ARG A 21 -5.90 -17.22 1.54
N SER A 22 -6.40 -17.70 0.40
CA SER A 22 -6.03 -19.00 -0.18
C SER A 22 -4.86 -18.92 -1.18
N PHE A 23 -4.51 -17.71 -1.62
CA PHE A 23 -3.44 -17.41 -2.58
C PHE A 23 -3.55 -18.15 -3.93
N TYR A 24 -4.78 -18.23 -4.49
CA TYR A 24 -4.97 -18.77 -5.85
C TYR A 24 -4.28 -17.93 -6.93
N ASP A 25 -4.09 -16.64 -6.67
CA ASP A 25 -3.31 -15.72 -7.50
C ASP A 25 -1.84 -16.15 -7.62
N ALA A 26 -1.23 -16.70 -6.57
CA ALA A 26 0.12 -17.25 -6.65
C ALA A 26 0.21 -18.42 -7.63
N LYS A 27 -0.79 -19.33 -7.64
CA LYS A 27 -0.84 -20.41 -8.63
C LYS A 27 -1.05 -19.84 -10.04
N TRP A 28 -2.05 -18.98 -10.20
CA TRP A 28 -2.41 -18.38 -11.48
C TRP A 28 -1.23 -17.66 -12.14
N MET A 29 -0.53 -16.84 -11.37
CA MET A 29 0.61 -16.04 -11.83
C MET A 29 1.83 -16.88 -12.22
N ASN A 30 2.03 -18.04 -11.59
CA ASN A 30 3.24 -18.85 -11.79
C ASN A 30 3.03 -20.12 -12.62
N GLU A 31 1.78 -20.54 -12.88
CA GLU A 31 1.50 -21.79 -13.61
C GLU A 31 0.64 -21.61 -14.86
N GLU A 32 -0.20 -20.57 -14.94
CA GLU A 32 -1.05 -20.37 -16.11
C GLU A 32 -0.24 -19.79 -17.25
N LYS A 33 -0.20 -20.50 -18.38
CA LYS A 33 0.73 -20.19 -19.47
C LYS A 33 0.60 -18.74 -19.98
N ASN A 34 -0.64 -18.29 -20.17
CA ASN A 34 -0.92 -16.93 -20.64
C ASN A 34 -0.45 -15.85 -19.65
N MET A 35 -0.28 -16.20 -18.37
CA MET A 35 0.28 -15.32 -17.35
C MET A 35 1.79 -15.40 -17.33
N THR A 36 2.36 -16.61 -17.30
CA THR A 36 3.81 -16.81 -17.23
C THR A 36 4.54 -16.32 -18.49
N ASP A 37 3.84 -16.20 -19.61
CA ASP A 37 4.38 -15.60 -20.85
C ASP A 37 4.66 -14.09 -20.69
N GLU A 38 3.98 -13.39 -19.77
CA GLU A 38 4.05 -11.93 -19.60
C GLU A 38 4.49 -11.48 -18.20
N ILE A 39 4.30 -12.33 -17.18
CA ILE A 39 4.49 -12.00 -15.76
C ILE A 39 5.42 -13.01 -15.10
N VAL A 40 6.45 -12.49 -14.45
CA VAL A 40 7.49 -13.26 -13.74
C VAL A 40 7.23 -13.32 -12.22
N GLY A 41 6.08 -13.84 -11.81
CA GLY A 41 5.75 -13.91 -10.38
C GLY A 41 5.44 -12.55 -9.74
N GLY A 42 5.53 -12.47 -8.41
CA GLY A 42 5.17 -11.29 -7.63
C GLY A 42 5.38 -11.45 -6.13
N ASN A 43 5.14 -10.39 -5.38
CA ASN A 43 5.29 -10.37 -3.92
C ASN A 43 3.92 -10.32 -3.23
N VAL A 44 3.72 -11.10 -2.18
CA VAL A 44 2.50 -10.97 -1.37
C VAL A 44 2.56 -9.68 -0.57
N PHE A 45 1.45 -8.96 -0.50
CA PHE A 45 1.27 -7.87 0.44
C PHE A 45 0.43 -8.39 1.61
N GLU A 46 0.94 -8.55 2.83
CA GLU A 46 2.31 -8.28 3.31
C GLU A 46 2.72 -9.32 4.36
N PHE A 47 3.92 -9.20 4.94
CA PHE A 47 4.43 -10.19 5.90
C PHE A 47 3.73 -10.09 7.27
N SER A 48 3.72 -8.91 7.88
CA SER A 48 3.15 -8.66 9.21
C SER A 48 2.03 -7.64 9.13
N THR A 49 0.96 -7.85 9.89
CA THR A 49 -0.14 -6.87 9.95
C THR A 49 0.32 -5.66 10.75
N GLU A 50 0.27 -4.50 10.12
CA GLU A 50 0.47 -3.24 10.81
C GLU A 50 -0.84 -2.77 11.45
N VAL A 51 -0.85 -2.62 12.78
CA VAL A 51 -2.03 -2.13 13.53
C VAL A 51 -2.46 -0.74 13.05
N ALA A 52 -1.51 0.08 12.61
CA ALA A 52 -1.79 1.43 12.09
C ALA A 52 -2.62 1.43 10.79
N ASN A 53 -2.64 0.32 10.06
CA ASN A 53 -3.35 0.20 8.79
C ASN A 53 -4.75 -0.39 8.93
N LEU A 54 -5.11 -0.92 10.11
CA LEU A 54 -6.44 -1.43 10.40
C LEU A 54 -7.49 -0.31 10.27
N LEU A 55 -8.64 -0.62 9.70
CA LEU A 55 -9.71 0.35 9.42
C LEU A 55 -10.87 0.26 10.41
N ASP A 56 -11.15 -0.93 10.93
CA ASP A 56 -12.32 -1.21 11.77
C ASP A 56 -11.94 -1.45 13.24
N SER A 57 -10.67 -1.75 13.52
CA SER A 57 -10.15 -2.02 14.86
C SER A 57 -8.87 -1.26 15.17
N ALA A 58 -8.68 -0.89 16.45
CA ALA A 58 -7.42 -0.33 16.95
C ALA A 58 -6.45 -1.40 17.50
N ALA A 59 -6.82 -2.68 17.39
CA ALA A 59 -6.05 -3.81 17.88
C ALA A 59 -6.24 -5.03 16.97
N LEU A 60 -5.29 -5.97 17.03
CA LEU A 60 -5.37 -7.22 16.28
C LEU A 60 -6.50 -8.09 16.85
N THR A 61 -7.49 -8.39 16.01
CA THR A 61 -8.59 -9.30 16.33
C THR A 61 -8.64 -10.44 15.32
N LYS A 62 -9.47 -11.44 15.57
CA LYS A 62 -9.75 -12.50 14.61
C LYS A 62 -10.75 -12.09 13.52
N THR A 63 -11.47 -10.99 13.69
CA THR A 63 -12.45 -10.49 12.72
C THR A 63 -11.78 -9.97 11.45
N ALA A 64 -12.56 -9.89 10.39
CA ALA A 64 -12.19 -9.25 9.15
C ALA A 64 -11.88 -7.76 9.41
N ASP A 65 -10.87 -7.25 8.71
CA ASP A 65 -10.54 -5.83 8.66
C ASP A 65 -9.88 -5.56 7.30
N ALA A 66 -10.32 -4.52 6.60
CA ALA A 66 -9.82 -4.23 5.26
C ALA A 66 -8.34 -3.82 5.22
N GLY A 67 -7.76 -3.40 6.35
CA GLY A 67 -6.33 -3.12 6.53
C GLY A 67 -5.49 -4.33 6.93
N LYS A 68 -6.10 -5.47 7.23
CA LYS A 68 -5.40 -6.67 7.70
C LYS A 68 -4.86 -7.50 6.52
N TYR A 69 -3.67 -7.13 6.04
CA TYR A 69 -2.99 -7.79 4.93
C TYR A 69 -1.77 -8.63 5.32
N GLY A 70 -1.27 -8.50 6.54
CA GLY A 70 -0.19 -9.37 7.02
C GLY A 70 -0.61 -10.84 7.11
N VAL A 71 0.29 -11.75 6.74
CA VAL A 71 0.13 -13.21 6.95
C VAL A 71 0.32 -13.65 8.40
N GLY A 72 0.59 -12.70 9.30
CA GLY A 72 0.74 -12.88 10.73
C GLY A 72 1.07 -11.55 11.38
N TYR A 73 1.58 -11.58 12.60
CA TYR A 73 1.86 -10.38 13.38
C TYR A 73 2.95 -10.63 14.42
N PHE A 74 3.56 -9.58 14.93
CA PHE A 74 4.57 -9.68 15.99
C PHE A 74 3.94 -9.46 17.37
N GLN A 75 4.47 -10.18 18.37
CA GLN A 75 4.12 -10.02 19.79
C GLN A 75 5.37 -10.04 20.68
N PRO A 76 5.29 -9.47 21.90
CA PRO A 76 4.18 -8.67 22.42
C PRO A 76 4.08 -7.30 21.72
N ASP A 77 2.95 -6.59 21.88
CA ASP A 77 2.70 -5.29 21.22
C ASP A 77 3.75 -4.21 21.55
N ASN A 78 4.50 -4.38 22.64
CA ASN A 78 5.58 -3.49 23.06
C ASN A 78 6.99 -4.01 22.69
N CYS A 79 7.09 -4.99 21.80
CA CYS A 79 8.38 -5.48 21.33
C CYS A 79 9.11 -4.41 20.50
N ASP A 80 10.44 -4.41 20.57
CA ASP A 80 11.30 -3.42 19.90
C ASP A 80 12.52 -4.02 19.19
N ASN A 81 12.69 -5.36 19.25
CA ASN A 81 13.87 -6.09 18.75
C ASN A 81 15.21 -5.62 19.32
N ASP A 82 15.21 -4.85 20.42
CA ASP A 82 16.40 -4.41 21.16
C ASP A 82 16.38 -4.98 22.58
N LYS A 83 15.34 -4.65 23.35
CA LYS A 83 15.14 -5.09 24.74
C LYS A 83 14.03 -6.12 24.87
N ILE A 84 13.03 -6.06 24.00
CA ILE A 84 11.88 -6.93 23.99
C ILE A 84 11.79 -7.59 22.62
N GLU A 85 12.01 -8.91 22.59
CA GLU A 85 11.97 -9.72 21.37
C GLU A 85 10.59 -9.68 20.71
N CYS A 86 10.56 -9.46 19.39
CA CYS A 86 9.35 -9.58 18.60
C CYS A 86 9.19 -11.01 18.07
N VAL A 87 8.24 -11.77 18.62
CA VAL A 87 7.91 -13.12 18.19
C VAL A 87 6.81 -13.07 17.14
N PHE A 88 7.09 -13.60 15.94
CA PHE A 88 6.11 -13.69 14.87
C PHE A 88 5.08 -14.80 15.17
N THR A 89 3.81 -14.44 15.12
CA THR A 89 2.66 -15.33 15.26
C THR A 89 1.95 -15.40 13.91
N PRO A 90 1.97 -16.57 13.23
CA PRO A 90 1.32 -16.72 11.92
C PRO A 90 -0.20 -16.72 12.05
N TYR A 91 -0.89 -16.16 11.06
CA TYR A 91 -2.28 -16.48 10.78
C TYR A 91 -2.38 -17.76 9.95
N PRO A 92 -3.56 -18.41 9.89
CA PRO A 92 -3.77 -19.58 9.02
C PRO A 92 -3.35 -19.37 7.55
N GLU A 93 -3.49 -18.14 7.03
CA GLU A 93 -3.05 -17.83 5.67
C GLU A 93 -1.54 -17.91 5.45
N TYR A 94 -0.70 -17.84 6.48
CA TYR A 94 0.74 -18.09 6.36
C TYR A 94 1.01 -19.48 5.76
N ASP A 95 0.31 -20.50 6.25
CA ASP A 95 0.46 -21.86 5.76
C ASP A 95 -0.15 -22.03 4.36
N ASN A 96 -1.22 -21.30 4.04
CA ASN A 96 -1.77 -21.26 2.68
C ASN A 96 -0.74 -20.69 1.69
N LEU A 97 -0.07 -19.60 2.05
CA LEU A 97 0.97 -18.99 1.23
C LEU A 97 2.16 -19.93 1.06
N LYS A 98 2.63 -20.53 2.16
CA LYS A 98 3.71 -21.51 2.15
C LYS A 98 3.37 -22.68 1.24
N LYS A 99 2.14 -23.19 1.31
CA LYS A 99 1.66 -24.25 0.42
C LYS A 99 1.66 -23.79 -1.03
N ALA A 100 1.17 -22.59 -1.32
CA ALA A 100 1.18 -22.05 -2.68
C ALA A 100 2.60 -22.04 -3.25
N PHE A 101 3.58 -21.44 -2.56
CA PHE A 101 4.96 -21.37 -3.05
C PHE A 101 5.68 -22.71 -3.13
N THR A 102 5.39 -23.66 -2.25
CA THR A 102 6.07 -24.98 -2.26
C THR A 102 5.48 -25.97 -3.24
N THR A 103 4.27 -25.70 -3.75
CA THR A 103 3.60 -26.55 -4.74
C THR A 103 3.69 -26.01 -6.16
N THR A 104 4.14 -24.77 -6.34
CA THR A 104 4.33 -24.14 -7.65
C THR A 104 5.40 -24.88 -8.46
N THR A 105 5.07 -25.22 -9.70
CA THR A 105 6.02 -25.85 -10.63
C THR A 105 7.11 -24.87 -11.05
N ALA A 106 8.38 -25.30 -10.98
CA ALA A 106 9.51 -24.48 -11.41
C ALA A 106 9.48 -24.23 -12.93
N PRO A 107 9.89 -23.03 -13.39
CA PRO A 107 9.97 -22.75 -14.83
C PRO A 107 11.04 -23.61 -15.50
N THR A 108 10.79 -23.98 -16.76
CA THR A 108 11.71 -24.77 -17.60
C THR A 108 12.49 -23.91 -18.61
N LEU A 109 12.21 -22.61 -18.65
CA LEU A 109 12.87 -21.67 -19.55
C LEU A 109 14.28 -21.37 -19.06
N GLU A 110 15.27 -21.67 -19.89
CA GLU A 110 16.65 -21.31 -19.64
C GLU A 110 16.99 -19.97 -20.31
N ARG A 111 17.82 -19.16 -19.65
CA ARG A 111 18.21 -17.82 -20.13
C ARG A 111 18.72 -17.86 -21.57
N ASP A 112 19.59 -18.82 -21.89
CA ASP A 112 20.25 -18.90 -23.19
C ASP A 112 19.30 -19.36 -24.31
N SER A 113 18.11 -19.86 -23.95
CA SER A 113 17.03 -20.23 -24.89
C SER A 113 16.02 -19.11 -25.15
N TYR A 114 16.10 -18.00 -24.40
CA TYR A 114 15.16 -16.90 -24.50
C TYR A 114 15.56 -15.90 -25.59
N SER A 115 14.66 -15.62 -26.52
CA SER A 115 14.77 -14.53 -27.49
C SER A 115 13.62 -13.54 -27.25
N PRO A 116 13.89 -12.26 -26.95
CA PRO A 116 12.83 -11.28 -26.74
C PRO A 116 12.06 -11.04 -28.06
N ALA A 117 10.72 -11.08 -27.99
CA ALA A 117 9.87 -10.77 -29.14
C ALA A 117 9.78 -9.25 -29.42
N ARG A 118 10.15 -8.41 -28.45
CA ARG A 118 10.16 -6.95 -28.57
C ARG A 118 11.60 -6.48 -28.72
N ASP A 119 11.95 -6.04 -29.91
CA ASP A 119 13.27 -5.54 -30.29
C ASP A 119 13.26 -4.03 -30.62
N THR A 120 12.09 -3.41 -30.62
CA THR A 120 11.91 -1.99 -30.93
C THR A 120 11.73 -1.16 -29.68
N ILE A 121 12.34 0.02 -29.67
CA ILE A 121 12.17 1.01 -28.61
C ILE A 121 10.74 1.56 -28.69
N LEU A 122 10.02 1.47 -27.56
CA LEU A 122 8.68 2.03 -27.45
C LEU A 122 8.72 3.56 -27.58
N SER A 123 7.78 4.13 -28.32
CA SER A 123 7.58 5.58 -28.39
C SER A 123 6.75 6.07 -27.20
N CYS A 124 7.08 7.24 -26.67
CA CYS A 124 6.25 7.89 -25.65
C CYS A 124 4.82 8.14 -26.19
N PRO A 125 3.77 7.92 -25.39
CA PRO A 125 2.42 8.33 -25.76
C PRO A 125 2.39 9.83 -26.13
N LYS A 126 1.69 10.20 -27.21
CA LYS A 126 1.70 11.58 -27.77
C LYS A 126 1.37 12.68 -26.77
N ASN A 127 0.57 12.35 -25.74
CA ASN A 127 0.13 13.28 -24.71
C ASN A 127 0.95 13.18 -23.41
N MET A 128 1.98 12.34 -23.35
CA MET A 128 2.81 12.12 -22.16
C MET A 128 4.30 12.13 -22.51
N SER A 129 4.72 13.19 -23.22
CA SER A 129 6.12 13.42 -23.53
C SER A 129 6.63 14.58 -22.70
N ILE A 130 7.47 14.28 -21.72
CA ILE A 130 8.21 15.25 -20.90
C ILE A 130 9.71 14.93 -21.00
N GLU A 131 10.55 15.96 -21.05
CA GLU A 131 11.98 15.77 -20.87
C GLU A 131 12.24 15.45 -19.39
N LEU A 132 12.90 14.33 -19.13
CA LEU A 132 13.31 13.99 -17.77
C LEU A 132 14.29 15.06 -17.25
N PRO A 133 14.18 15.47 -15.97
CA PRO A 133 15.16 16.39 -15.40
C PRO A 133 16.56 15.76 -15.46
N SER A 134 17.58 16.61 -15.61
CA SER A 134 18.98 16.19 -15.54
C SER A 134 19.27 15.51 -14.19
N THR A 135 20.18 14.53 -14.19
CA THR A 135 20.71 13.95 -12.95
C THR A 135 21.08 15.06 -11.95
N PRO A 136 20.57 15.02 -10.70
CA PRO A 136 20.91 16.03 -9.69
C PRO A 136 22.43 16.12 -9.49
N GLY A 137 22.95 17.34 -9.38
CA GLY A 137 24.37 17.56 -9.06
C GLY A 137 24.72 17.08 -7.64
N GLU A 138 26.00 16.73 -7.42
CA GLU A 138 26.49 16.13 -6.16
C GLU A 138 26.12 16.95 -4.90
N THR A 139 26.09 18.28 -5.00
CA THR A 139 25.74 19.18 -3.88
C THR A 139 24.29 19.08 -3.42
N VAL A 140 23.38 18.57 -4.27
CA VAL A 140 21.97 18.28 -3.93
C VAL A 140 21.86 16.93 -3.22
N LEU A 141 22.75 15.98 -3.53
CA LEU A 141 22.80 14.64 -2.95
C LEU A 141 23.58 14.57 -1.62
N GLU A 142 24.30 15.63 -1.24
CA GLU A 142 24.95 15.75 0.09
C GLU A 142 23.97 15.50 1.25
N CYS A 143 22.69 15.77 1.01
CA CYS A 143 21.60 15.48 1.93
C CYS A 143 20.95 14.14 1.58
N SER A 144 21.49 13.04 2.10
CA SER A 144 20.79 11.74 1.99
C SER A 144 19.49 11.79 2.79
N ILE A 145 18.44 11.14 2.30
CA ILE A 145 17.15 10.90 3.00
C ILE A 145 17.31 10.17 4.34
N ALA A 146 18.45 9.51 4.59
CA ALA A 146 18.77 8.91 5.89
C ALA A 146 19.17 9.94 6.97
N GLN A 147 19.40 11.20 6.60
CA GLN A 147 19.66 12.26 7.56
C GLN A 147 18.34 12.95 7.93
N PRO A 148 17.84 12.80 9.17
CA PRO A 148 16.59 13.46 9.61
C PRO A 148 16.69 14.99 9.58
N VAL A 149 17.91 15.53 9.56
CA VAL A 149 18.21 16.95 9.34
C VAL A 149 19.42 17.05 8.41
N CYS A 150 19.27 17.79 7.31
CA CYS A 150 20.40 18.17 6.46
C CYS A 150 20.52 19.69 6.36
N LYS A 151 21.71 20.23 6.63
CA LYS A 151 21.99 21.69 6.59
C LYS A 151 20.96 22.52 7.37
N GLY A 152 20.46 21.98 8.49
CA GLY A 152 19.45 22.62 9.34
C GLY A 152 17.99 22.48 8.90
N LYS A 153 17.71 21.83 7.76
CA LYS A 153 16.35 21.51 7.29
C LYS A 153 15.99 20.06 7.64
N LYS A 154 14.81 19.84 8.22
CA LYS A 154 14.31 18.49 8.52
C LYS A 154 13.93 17.76 7.23
N ALA A 155 14.20 16.46 7.17
CA ALA A 155 13.68 15.60 6.10
C ALA A 155 12.13 15.63 6.11
N ASN A 156 11.52 15.55 4.92
CA ASN A 156 10.06 15.57 4.73
C ASN A 156 9.33 16.85 5.19
N SER A 157 10.02 18.00 5.29
CA SER A 157 9.37 19.31 5.48
C SER A 157 8.66 19.83 4.23
N TYR A 158 8.59 19.03 3.17
CA TYR A 158 7.91 19.39 1.93
C TYR A 158 6.40 19.36 2.15
N VAL A 159 5.76 20.52 2.01
CA VAL A 159 4.29 20.61 1.99
C VAL A 159 3.82 20.26 0.60
N HIS A 160 3.10 19.15 0.48
CA HIS A 160 2.44 18.77 -0.76
C HIS A 160 1.36 19.80 -1.10
N VAL A 161 1.66 20.68 -2.05
CA VAL A 161 0.64 21.43 -2.78
C VAL A 161 0.09 20.51 -3.86
N THR A 162 -1.21 20.24 -3.83
CA THR A 162 -1.88 19.44 -4.85
C THR A 162 -1.61 20.04 -6.23
N SER A 163 -0.94 19.26 -7.08
CA SER A 163 -0.74 19.66 -8.47
C SER A 163 -2.10 19.67 -9.16
N THR A 164 -2.53 20.84 -9.65
CA THR A 164 -3.71 20.98 -10.53
C THR A 164 -3.49 20.42 -11.94
N THR A 165 -2.32 19.82 -12.17
CA THR A 165 -1.87 19.29 -13.46
C THR A 165 -2.75 18.12 -13.89
N LYS A 166 -3.41 18.28 -15.04
CA LYS A 166 -4.18 17.21 -15.68
C LYS A 166 -3.24 16.33 -16.47
N VAL A 167 -3.61 15.05 -16.63
CA VAL A 167 -2.92 14.13 -17.54
C VAL A 167 -2.91 14.73 -18.94
N GLY A 168 -1.73 15.05 -19.47
CA GLY A 168 -1.57 15.71 -20.77
C GLY A 168 -0.90 17.09 -20.71
N ASP A 169 -0.86 17.71 -19.54
CA ASP A 169 -0.26 19.04 -19.39
C ASP A 169 1.27 18.96 -19.51
N LYS A 170 1.84 19.76 -20.41
CA LYS A 170 3.28 19.96 -20.51
C LYS A 170 3.70 20.96 -19.44
N VAL A 171 4.10 20.45 -18.28
CA VAL A 171 4.70 21.26 -17.21
C VAL A 171 6.21 21.18 -17.33
N THR A 172 6.88 22.32 -17.40
CA THR A 172 8.35 22.37 -17.33
C THR A 172 8.79 21.90 -15.94
N PRO A 173 9.69 20.89 -15.82
CA PRO A 173 10.24 20.51 -14.53
C PRO A 173 10.86 21.73 -13.85
N THR A 174 10.43 22.05 -12.63
CA THR A 174 10.98 23.16 -11.85
C THR A 174 11.47 22.65 -10.51
N ASN A 175 12.71 23.00 -10.18
CA ASN A 175 13.27 22.85 -8.82
C ASN A 175 12.94 24.07 -7.95
N GLY A 176 12.24 25.08 -8.48
CA GLY A 176 11.81 26.25 -7.73
C GLY A 176 10.60 25.94 -6.87
N GLU A 177 10.71 26.16 -5.56
CA GLU A 177 9.57 26.20 -4.65
C GLU A 177 8.54 27.21 -5.21
N SER A 178 7.30 26.76 -5.38
CA SER A 178 6.19 27.63 -5.77
C SER A 178 6.03 28.76 -4.76
N SER A 179 5.88 30.01 -5.23
CA SER A 179 5.69 31.22 -4.42
C SER A 179 4.46 31.19 -3.49
N ALA A 180 3.65 30.14 -3.54
CA ALA A 180 2.60 29.85 -2.56
C ALA A 180 3.15 29.32 -1.21
N ALA A 181 4.45 29.00 -1.11
CA ALA A 181 5.09 28.49 0.10
C ALA A 181 5.35 29.56 1.20
N SER A 182 5.07 30.84 0.92
CA SER A 182 5.41 31.94 1.85
C SER A 182 4.29 32.38 2.80
N ALA A 183 3.22 31.61 2.92
CA ALA A 183 2.21 31.87 3.95
C ALA A 183 2.07 30.63 4.81
N LEU A 184 2.61 30.67 6.04
CA LEU A 184 1.95 30.25 7.28
C LEU A 184 2.88 30.47 8.49
N ASN A 185 2.29 31.06 9.53
CA ASN A 185 2.93 31.36 10.83
C ASN A 185 3.20 30.08 11.64
N PRO A 186 4.11 30.11 12.63
CA PRO A 186 4.61 28.91 13.35
C PRO A 186 3.60 28.24 14.30
N SER A 187 2.32 28.62 14.28
CA SER A 187 1.36 28.25 15.33
C SER A 187 0.22 27.32 14.91
N ASP A 188 0.18 26.83 13.67
CA ASP A 188 -0.88 25.91 13.26
C ASP A 188 -0.47 24.45 13.45
N SER A 189 -1.11 23.82 14.43
CA SER A 189 -1.12 22.37 14.61
C SER A 189 -1.73 21.71 13.37
N THR A 190 -1.01 20.75 12.78
CA THR A 190 -1.47 19.89 11.68
C THR A 190 -2.78 19.20 12.04
N THR A 191 -3.88 19.67 11.45
CA THR A 191 -5.14 18.91 11.37
C THR A 191 -5.17 18.20 10.02
N SER A 192 -4.90 16.89 10.05
CA SER A 192 -5.13 16.00 8.92
C SER A 192 -6.62 16.02 8.61
N SER A 193 -6.99 16.61 7.46
CA SER A 193 -8.37 16.64 6.99
C SER A 193 -8.76 15.23 6.54
N ALA A 194 -9.27 14.42 7.46
CA ALA A 194 -10.03 13.23 7.14
C ALA A 194 -11.23 13.66 6.29
N SER A 195 -11.38 13.07 5.10
CA SER A 195 -12.52 13.34 4.23
C SER A 195 -13.80 12.89 4.92
N ALA A 196 -14.57 13.82 5.47
CA ALA A 196 -15.87 13.55 6.04
C ALA A 196 -16.85 13.18 4.92
N ALA A 197 -17.07 11.89 4.70
CA ALA A 197 -18.21 11.41 3.93
C ALA A 197 -19.49 11.75 4.71
N THR A 198 -20.21 12.77 4.25
CA THR A 198 -21.51 13.20 4.79
C THR A 198 -22.52 12.06 4.72
N ARG A 199 -22.73 11.32 5.81
CA ARG A 199 -23.87 10.42 5.96
C ARG A 199 -25.11 11.24 6.37
N PHE A 200 -26.07 11.34 5.47
CA PHE A 200 -27.40 11.85 5.81
C PHE A 200 -28.10 10.85 6.74
N LEU A 201 -28.26 11.22 8.01
CA LEU A 201 -29.14 10.54 8.97
C LEU A 201 -30.57 11.05 8.75
N SER A 202 -31.42 10.25 8.09
CA SER A 202 -32.86 10.46 8.07
C SER A 202 -33.46 9.90 9.37
N SER A 203 -33.80 10.80 10.29
CA SER A 203 -34.55 10.50 11.51
C SER A 203 -36.04 10.29 11.19
N ALA A 204 -36.50 9.04 11.15
CA ALA A 204 -37.91 8.70 11.19
C ALA A 204 -38.38 8.64 12.65
N ALA A 205 -39.24 9.57 13.04
CA ALA A 205 -39.86 9.64 14.35
C ALA A 205 -40.85 8.48 14.55
N VAL A 206 -40.69 7.71 15.63
CA VAL A 206 -41.70 6.76 16.10
C VAL A 206 -42.51 7.44 17.19
N ALA A 207 -43.76 7.79 16.87
CA ALA A 207 -44.75 8.27 17.81
C ALA A 207 -45.27 7.10 18.65
N ALA A 208 -45.03 7.11 19.96
CA ALA A 208 -45.69 6.21 20.90
C ALA A 208 -46.91 6.92 21.50
N THR A 209 -48.10 6.56 21.05
CA THR A 209 -49.38 6.94 21.64
C THR A 209 -49.61 6.13 22.93
N LEU A 210 -49.57 6.80 24.07
CA LEU A 210 -50.12 6.33 25.34
C LEU A 210 -51.65 6.32 25.24
N LEU A 211 -52.26 5.14 25.18
CA LEU A 211 -53.68 4.94 25.43
C LEU A 211 -53.83 4.32 26.82
N ALA A 212 -54.20 5.16 27.78
CA ALA A 212 -54.81 4.75 29.02
C ALA A 212 -56.30 4.51 28.76
N PHE A 213 -56.86 3.37 29.18
CA PHE A 213 -58.25 3.26 29.64
C PHE A 213 -58.45 2.01 30.50
N LEU A 214 -58.97 2.29 31.70
CA LEU A 214 -59.80 1.47 32.62
C LEU A 214 -59.17 0.23 33.27
#